data_AF-A0A6B0UYD8-F1
#
_entry.id   AF-A0A6B0UYD8-F1
#
_cell.length_a   1.000
_cell.length_b   1.000
_cell.length_c   1.000
_cell.angle_alpha   90.00
_cell.angle_beta   90.00
_cell.angle_gamma   90.00
#
_symmetry.space_group_name_H-M   'P 1'
#
loop_
_entity.id
_entity.type
_entity.pdbx_description
1 polymer ?
#
loop_
_entity_poly.entity_id
_entity_poly.type
_entity_poly.pdbx_seq_one_letter_code
_entity_poly.pdbx_strand_id
1 'polypeptide(L)'
;APPGSPTPCPNAPGEPCSPGVGTQGSSPGQKPSPQPPKDTSPPGRTASWPSPDDCSKNETYKNCVSGSCAERRCGEPKPDACTLDCATGCFCKSGYFRIKNGSCVRRKYCPKKAPPKECCYLKSKTGPCKASLPMYYYDNNTLQCRQFIYGGCDGNANRFATIEECKKACK
;
A
#
# COMPACT_ATOMS: atom_id res chain seq x y z
N ALA A 1 -32.11 -18.08 11.20
CA ALA A 1 -30.66 -17.79 11.25
C ALA A 1 -30.39 -16.62 10.33
N PRO A 2 -30.10 -15.43 10.89
CA PRO A 2 -28.71 -14.95 10.98
C PRO A 2 -28.48 -14.12 12.28
N PRO A 3 -27.40 -13.35 12.43
CA PRO A 3 -26.01 -13.76 12.61
C PRO A 3 -25.47 -13.34 13.99
N GLY A 4 -24.49 -14.10 14.50
CA GLY A 4 -23.81 -13.82 15.77
C GLY A 4 -22.91 -12.59 15.71
N SER A 5 -23.04 -11.75 16.74
CA SER A 5 -22.23 -10.57 17.03
C SER A 5 -20.81 -10.94 17.50
N PRO A 6 -19.79 -10.11 17.24
CA PRO A 6 -18.41 -10.38 17.64
C PRO A 6 -18.13 -10.00 19.11
N THR A 7 -17.41 -10.88 19.80
CA THR A 7 -16.89 -10.70 21.17
C THR A 7 -15.62 -9.82 21.17
N PRO A 8 -15.43 -8.90 22.12
CA PRO A 8 -14.25 -8.04 22.21
C PRO A 8 -13.06 -8.67 22.95
N CYS A 9 -11.84 -8.24 22.61
CA CYS A 9 -10.58 -8.60 23.30
C CYS A 9 -10.26 -7.62 24.45
N PRO A 10 -9.81 -8.09 25.63
CA PRO A 10 -9.38 -7.21 26.71
C PRO A 10 -7.85 -7.01 26.78
N ASN A 11 -7.46 -5.72 26.78
CA ASN A 11 -6.38 -5.00 27.50
C ASN A 11 -4.99 -5.63 27.80
N ALA A 12 -3.95 -4.84 27.50
CA ALA A 12 -2.61 -4.83 28.13
C ALA A 12 -2.60 -4.00 29.44
N PRO A 13 -1.64 -4.12 30.40
CA PRO A 13 -0.32 -3.41 30.37
C PRO A 13 0.88 -3.99 31.22
N GLY A 14 2.14 -3.61 30.87
CA GLY A 14 3.20 -3.01 31.74
C GLY A 14 4.11 -3.78 32.76
N GLU A 15 5.42 -3.93 32.43
CA GLU A 15 6.72 -3.86 33.21
C GLU A 15 7.01 -4.64 34.54
N PRO A 16 8.27 -4.76 35.09
CA PRO A 16 9.61 -4.19 34.75
C PRO A 16 10.85 -5.17 34.78
N CYS A 17 12.06 -4.59 34.67
CA CYS A 17 13.41 -5.18 34.46
C CYS A 17 14.28 -5.58 35.69
N SER A 18 15.30 -6.44 35.40
CA SER A 18 16.67 -6.60 35.99
C SER A 18 16.91 -7.71 37.05
N PRO A 19 18.17 -8.13 37.38
CA PRO A 19 19.47 -8.06 36.67
C PRO A 19 20.22 -9.43 36.60
N GLY A 20 21.31 -9.52 35.83
CA GLY A 20 22.27 -10.64 35.90
C GLY A 20 23.66 -10.21 35.42
N VAL A 21 24.68 -10.44 36.24
CA VAL A 21 26.04 -9.88 36.14
C VAL A 21 27.05 -10.89 35.58
N GLY A 22 28.15 -10.37 35.01
CA GLY A 22 29.43 -11.07 34.79
C GLY A 22 29.75 -11.38 33.31
N THR A 23 30.96 -11.24 32.78
CA THR A 23 32.29 -10.77 33.24
C THR A 23 33.14 -10.41 31.99
N GLN A 24 34.28 -9.76 32.22
CA GLN A 24 35.21 -9.16 31.25
C GLN A 24 35.92 -10.16 30.34
N GLY A 25 36.36 -9.72 29.15
CA GLY A 25 37.42 -10.41 28.39
C GLY A 25 37.59 -10.01 26.92
N SER A 26 38.55 -9.10 26.67
CA SER A 26 39.52 -9.08 25.57
C SER A 26 39.08 -9.08 24.08
N SER A 27 39.35 -7.95 23.41
CA SER A 27 39.83 -7.92 22.00
C SER A 27 41.28 -8.46 21.96
N PRO A 28 41.86 -8.99 20.85
CA PRO A 28 41.68 -8.51 19.47
C PRO A 28 41.62 -9.60 18.38
N GLY A 29 41.22 -9.23 17.17
CA GLY A 29 41.41 -10.05 15.98
C GLY A 29 40.57 -9.59 14.81
N GLN A 30 41.20 -8.91 13.84
CA GLN A 30 40.58 -8.59 12.55
C GLN A 30 40.21 -9.89 11.84
N LYS A 31 38.91 -10.17 11.71
CA LYS A 31 38.39 -11.27 10.91
C LYS A 31 38.28 -10.79 9.46
N PRO A 32 38.88 -11.48 8.47
CA PRO A 32 38.76 -11.08 7.08
C PRO A 32 37.29 -11.16 6.64
N SER A 33 36.88 -10.20 5.81
CA SER A 33 35.56 -10.14 5.18
C SER A 33 35.21 -11.50 4.56
N PRO A 34 33.99 -12.03 4.76
CA PRO A 34 33.55 -13.18 3.99
C PRO A 34 33.47 -12.75 2.52
N GLN A 35 34.33 -13.35 1.69
CA GLN A 35 34.16 -13.31 0.23
C GLN A 35 32.77 -13.88 -0.11
N PRO A 36 32.07 -13.34 -1.12
CA PRO A 36 30.80 -13.90 -1.55
C PRO A 36 31.00 -15.37 -1.94
N PRO A 37 30.01 -16.25 -1.68
CA PRO A 37 30.12 -17.65 -2.06
C PRO A 37 30.31 -17.74 -3.58
N LYS A 38 31.46 -18.30 -3.96
CA LYS A 38 31.78 -18.80 -5.29
C LYS A 38 30.66 -19.75 -5.75
N ASP A 39 30.07 -19.40 -6.88
CA ASP A 39 28.97 -20.11 -7.54
C ASP A 39 29.21 -21.62 -7.59
N THR A 40 28.53 -22.36 -6.72
CA THR A 40 28.37 -23.82 -6.82
C THR A 40 26.97 -24.10 -7.34
N SER A 41 26.73 -23.80 -8.61
CA SER A 41 25.56 -24.32 -9.32
C SER A 41 25.88 -25.71 -9.88
N PRO A 42 25.07 -26.75 -9.59
CA PRO A 42 25.21 -28.07 -10.22
C PRO A 42 24.78 -28.02 -11.69
N PRO A 43 25.34 -28.89 -12.56
CA PRO A 43 24.99 -28.89 -13.98
C PRO A 43 23.56 -29.44 -14.15
N GLY A 44 22.67 -28.66 -14.76
CA GLY A 44 21.37 -29.16 -15.22
C GLY A 44 20.11 -28.55 -14.62
N ARG A 45 20.16 -27.42 -13.90
CA ARG A 45 18.96 -26.60 -13.68
C ARG A 45 19.00 -25.39 -14.61
N THR A 46 18.12 -25.35 -15.61
CA THR A 46 17.77 -24.13 -16.36
C THR A 46 17.01 -23.21 -15.42
N ALA A 47 17.73 -22.53 -14.54
CA ALA A 47 17.15 -21.66 -13.54
C ALA A 47 17.05 -20.25 -14.13
N SER A 48 15.88 -19.90 -14.67
CA SER A 48 15.52 -18.51 -15.03
C SER A 48 15.46 -17.64 -13.77
N TRP A 49 16.61 -17.33 -13.19
CA TRP A 49 16.77 -16.22 -12.28
C TRP A 49 17.30 -15.05 -13.10
N PRO A 50 16.75 -13.83 -12.98
CA PRO A 50 17.32 -12.69 -13.65
C PRO A 50 18.77 -12.53 -13.18
N SER A 51 19.70 -12.54 -14.11
CA SER A 51 21.09 -12.17 -13.86
C SER A 51 21.12 -10.77 -13.23
N PRO A 52 22.13 -10.42 -12.41
CA PRO A 52 22.28 -9.06 -11.90
C PRO A 52 22.24 -7.96 -12.98
N ASP A 53 22.56 -8.33 -14.22
CA ASP A 53 22.55 -7.47 -15.41
C ASP A 53 21.19 -7.39 -16.14
N ASP A 54 20.21 -8.22 -15.76
CA ASP A 54 18.89 -8.31 -16.42
C ASP A 54 17.85 -7.34 -15.83
N CYS A 55 18.23 -6.54 -14.83
CA CYS A 55 17.29 -5.61 -14.22
C CYS A 55 16.83 -4.53 -15.20
N SER A 56 15.54 -4.21 -15.14
CA SER A 56 14.94 -3.23 -16.04
C SER A 56 15.47 -1.83 -15.77
N LYS A 57 15.15 -0.89 -16.68
CA LYS A 57 15.57 0.50 -16.53
C LYS A 57 15.16 1.08 -15.17
N ASN A 58 16.14 1.69 -14.49
CA ASN A 58 16.02 2.27 -13.14
C ASN A 58 15.84 1.24 -12.01
N GLU A 59 16.25 -0.01 -12.24
CA GLU A 59 16.37 -1.03 -11.20
C GLU A 59 17.84 -1.39 -10.93
N THR A 60 18.09 -1.96 -9.76
CA THR A 60 19.36 -2.54 -9.36
C THR A 60 19.10 -3.88 -8.68
N TYR A 61 19.86 -4.90 -9.07
CA TYR A 61 19.80 -6.20 -8.43
C TYR A 61 20.33 -6.11 -7.00
N LYS A 62 19.58 -6.67 -6.06
CA LYS A 62 20.00 -6.80 -4.66
C LYS A 62 19.78 -8.24 -4.24
N ASN A 63 20.80 -8.83 -3.62
CA ASN A 63 20.78 -10.23 -3.18
C ASN A 63 20.11 -10.40 -1.81
N CYS A 64 20.06 -9.36 -0.98
CA CYS A 64 19.39 -9.41 0.31
C CYS A 64 18.97 -8.02 0.79
N VAL A 65 17.67 -7.76 0.81
CA VAL A 65 17.10 -6.52 1.35
C VAL A 65 15.77 -6.79 2.04
N SER A 66 15.41 -5.94 3.00
CA SER A 66 14.09 -5.96 3.64
C SER A 66 12.95 -5.85 2.62
N GLY A 67 12.07 -6.84 2.54
CA GLY A 67 10.93 -6.82 1.63
C GLY A 67 9.98 -5.63 1.85
N SER A 68 9.92 -5.10 3.09
CA SER A 68 9.04 -3.96 3.39
C SER A 68 9.62 -2.60 3.01
N CYS A 69 10.94 -2.47 2.84
CA CYS A 69 11.58 -1.17 2.62
C CYS A 69 12.68 -1.13 1.55
N ALA A 70 12.93 -2.24 0.86
CA ALA A 70 13.92 -2.36 -0.21
C ALA A 70 13.76 -1.33 -1.34
N GLU A 71 12.53 -0.91 -1.62
CA GLU A 71 12.16 0.07 -2.63
C GLU A 71 10.92 0.88 -2.20
N ARG A 72 10.66 1.99 -2.90
CA ARG A 72 9.48 2.83 -2.66
C ARG A 72 8.42 2.58 -3.73
N ARG A 73 7.14 2.74 -3.37
CA ARG A 73 6.01 2.65 -4.29
C ARG A 73 5.29 3.98 -4.43
N CYS A 74 4.73 4.23 -5.60
CA CYS A 74 3.96 5.44 -5.83
C CYS A 74 2.68 5.45 -4.99
N GLY A 75 2.44 6.56 -4.27
CA GLY A 75 1.23 6.75 -3.47
C GLY A 75 1.21 6.04 -2.12
N GLU A 76 2.28 5.31 -1.77
CA GLU A 76 2.41 4.64 -0.48
C GLU A 76 3.43 5.39 0.41
N PRO A 77 3.12 5.61 1.70
CA PRO A 77 4.10 6.12 2.65
C PRO A 77 5.21 5.08 2.85
N LYS A 78 6.42 5.55 3.19
CA LYS A 78 7.49 4.63 3.60
C LYS A 78 7.12 4.10 4.99
N PRO A 79 7.20 2.79 5.25
CA PRO A 79 6.96 2.26 6.59
C PRO A 79 8.02 2.79 7.57
N ASP A 80 7.61 3.00 8.82
CA ASP A 80 8.47 3.51 9.89
C ASP A 80 9.54 2.50 10.31
N ALA A 81 9.27 1.20 10.12
CA ALA A 81 10.19 0.10 10.38
C ALA A 81 10.32 -0.86 9.19
N CYS A 82 11.53 -1.36 8.98
CA CYS A 82 11.86 -2.37 7.98
C CYS A 82 11.72 -3.78 8.58
N THR A 83 11.22 -4.73 7.80
CA THR A 83 11.25 -6.16 8.13
C THR A 83 12.66 -6.73 7.95
N LEU A 84 13.01 -7.79 8.67
CA LEU A 84 14.35 -8.41 8.61
C LEU A 84 14.44 -9.58 7.60
N ASP A 85 13.43 -9.74 6.75
CA ASP A 85 13.44 -10.72 5.67
C ASP A 85 14.45 -10.33 4.59
N CYS A 86 14.93 -11.35 3.87
CA CYS A 86 15.91 -11.22 2.81
C CYS A 86 15.21 -11.43 1.47
N ALA A 87 14.73 -10.35 0.87
CA ALA A 87 14.21 -10.36 -0.48
C ALA A 87 15.36 -10.20 -1.48
N THR A 88 15.41 -11.09 -2.46
CA THR A 88 16.38 -11.09 -3.57
C THR A 88 15.69 -10.74 -4.88
N GLY A 89 16.31 -9.89 -5.71
CA GLY A 89 15.79 -9.54 -7.03
C GLY A 89 16.12 -8.12 -7.48
N CYS A 90 15.39 -7.63 -8.49
CA CYS A 90 15.52 -6.28 -9.01
C CYS A 90 14.63 -5.31 -8.24
N PHE A 91 15.23 -4.23 -7.73
CA PHE A 91 14.54 -3.20 -6.96
C PHE A 91 14.76 -1.82 -7.55
N CYS A 92 13.77 -0.93 -7.44
CA CYS A 92 13.95 0.44 -7.93
C CYS A 92 15.18 1.12 -7.30
N LYS A 93 15.96 1.82 -8.13
CA LYS A 93 17.07 2.67 -7.70
C LYS A 93 16.57 3.78 -6.75
N SER A 94 17.48 4.31 -5.93
CA SER A 94 17.16 5.45 -5.06
C SER A 94 16.59 6.63 -5.88
N GLY A 95 15.51 7.24 -5.38
CA GLY A 95 14.78 8.31 -6.07
C GLY A 95 13.73 7.84 -7.10
N TYR A 96 13.66 6.53 -7.38
CA TYR A 96 12.62 5.92 -8.19
C TYR A 96 11.57 5.20 -7.34
N PHE A 97 10.37 5.10 -7.89
CA PHE A 97 9.19 4.54 -7.26
C PHE A 97 8.57 3.53 -8.21
N ARG A 98 8.26 2.33 -7.71
CA ARG A 98 7.59 1.30 -8.50
C ARG A 98 6.11 1.68 -8.68
N ILE A 99 5.63 1.64 -9.91
CA ILE A 99 4.20 1.78 -10.24
C ILE A 99 3.57 0.41 -10.50
N LYS A 100 2.22 0.37 -10.58
CA LYS A 100 1.46 -0.89 -10.69
C LYS A 100 1.83 -1.77 -11.88
N ASN A 101 2.40 -1.21 -12.95
CA ASN A 101 2.84 -1.98 -14.13
C ASN A 101 4.27 -2.55 -13.97
N GLY A 102 4.90 -2.41 -12.81
CA GLY A 102 6.26 -2.88 -12.53
C GLY A 102 7.37 -1.89 -12.88
N SER A 103 7.10 -0.79 -13.60
CA SER A 103 8.12 0.19 -13.98
C SER A 103 8.58 1.06 -12.81
N CYS A 104 9.87 1.42 -12.79
CA CYS A 104 10.46 2.36 -11.84
C CYS A 104 10.52 3.77 -12.43
N VAL A 105 9.73 4.69 -11.87
CA VAL A 105 9.61 6.08 -12.34
C VAL A 105 9.98 7.08 -11.25
N ARG A 106 10.37 8.30 -11.62
CA ARG A 106 10.56 9.39 -10.64
C ARG A 106 9.22 9.80 -10.04
N ARG A 107 9.23 10.33 -8.81
CA ARG A 107 8.01 10.77 -8.08
C ARG A 107 7.06 11.65 -8.90
N LYS A 108 7.58 12.55 -9.74
CA LYS A 108 6.76 13.43 -10.60
C LYS A 108 5.92 12.69 -11.66
N TYR A 109 6.32 11.47 -12.00
CA TYR A 109 5.65 10.59 -12.95
C TYR A 109 4.85 9.48 -12.26
N CYS A 110 4.74 9.51 -10.93
CA CYS A 110 3.78 8.66 -10.24
C CYS A 110 2.37 8.99 -10.73
N PRO A 111 1.52 7.98 -11.01
CA PRO A 111 0.11 8.18 -11.28
C PRO A 111 -0.51 8.96 -10.11
N LYS A 112 -0.96 10.18 -10.38
CA LYS A 112 -1.76 10.92 -9.41
C LYS A 112 -3.12 10.22 -9.35
N LYS A 113 -3.71 10.10 -8.15
CA LYS A 113 -5.14 9.81 -8.07
C LYS A 113 -5.85 10.86 -8.92
N ALA A 114 -6.73 10.42 -9.81
CA ALA A 114 -7.56 11.36 -10.56
C ALA A 114 -8.26 12.28 -9.55
N PRO A 115 -8.36 13.59 -9.81
CA PRO A 115 -9.16 14.46 -8.96
C PRO A 115 -10.59 13.89 -8.87
N PRO A 116 -11.27 14.01 -7.71
CA PRO A 116 -12.67 13.61 -7.61
C PRO A 116 -13.48 14.23 -8.74
N LYS A 117 -14.43 13.48 -9.31
CA LYS A 117 -15.27 13.99 -10.39
C LYS A 117 -16.01 15.24 -9.93
N GLU A 118 -16.16 16.24 -10.79
CA GLU A 118 -16.84 17.50 -10.46
C GLU A 118 -18.25 17.29 -9.89
N CYS A 119 -18.96 16.24 -10.34
CA CYS A 119 -20.26 15.88 -9.80
C CYS A 119 -20.25 15.64 -8.29
N CYS A 120 -19.16 15.12 -7.72
CA CYS A 120 -19.03 14.85 -6.29
C CYS A 120 -19.06 16.12 -5.44
N TYR A 121 -18.87 17.30 -6.04
CA TYR A 121 -18.91 18.58 -5.34
C TYR A 121 -20.29 19.25 -5.30
N LEU A 122 -21.25 18.73 -6.06
CA LEU A 122 -22.62 19.25 -6.06
C LEU A 122 -23.36 18.80 -4.79
N LYS A 123 -24.32 19.59 -4.30
CA LYS A 123 -25.26 19.10 -3.27
C LYS A 123 -26.23 18.08 -3.89
N SER A 124 -26.83 17.20 -3.08
CA SER A 124 -27.94 16.36 -3.57
C SER A 124 -29.12 17.22 -4.05
N LYS A 125 -29.82 16.75 -5.10
CA LYS A 125 -30.96 17.45 -5.68
C LYS A 125 -32.13 16.49 -5.89
N THR A 126 -33.18 16.64 -5.07
CA THR A 126 -34.42 15.83 -5.16
C THR A 126 -35.18 16.12 -6.46
N GLY A 127 -35.22 17.39 -6.91
CA GLY A 127 -36.02 17.79 -8.06
C GLY A 127 -37.51 17.98 -7.73
N PRO A 128 -38.32 18.47 -8.68
CA PRO A 128 -39.71 18.85 -8.44
C PRO A 128 -40.72 17.70 -8.51
N CYS A 129 -40.35 16.58 -9.14
CA CYS A 129 -41.21 15.39 -9.20
C CYS A 129 -41.38 14.73 -7.81
N LYS A 130 -42.46 13.96 -7.63
CA LYS A 130 -42.90 13.43 -6.33
C LYS A 130 -42.70 11.91 -6.15
N ALA A 131 -41.88 11.27 -6.98
CA ALA A 131 -41.51 9.88 -6.74
C ALA A 131 -40.63 9.76 -5.48
N SER A 132 -40.65 8.60 -4.83
CA SER A 132 -39.79 8.31 -3.67
C SER A 132 -38.72 7.30 -4.07
N LEU A 133 -37.67 7.78 -4.75
CA LEU A 133 -36.59 6.92 -5.25
C LEU A 133 -35.37 7.05 -4.34
N PRO A 134 -35.04 6.03 -3.52
CA PRO A 134 -33.83 6.05 -2.69
C PRO A 134 -32.59 5.99 -3.59
N MET A 135 -31.74 7.02 -3.49
CA MET A 135 -30.49 7.15 -4.24
C MET A 135 -29.37 7.57 -3.29
N TYR A 136 -28.12 7.51 -3.76
CA TYR A 136 -26.95 7.91 -2.99
C TYR A 136 -26.30 9.17 -3.57
N TYR A 137 -25.75 10.02 -2.71
CA TYR A 137 -24.96 11.19 -3.09
C TYR A 137 -23.70 11.27 -2.22
N TYR A 138 -22.67 11.93 -2.71
CA TYR A 138 -21.47 12.23 -1.94
C TYR A 138 -21.65 13.53 -1.14
N ASP A 139 -21.54 13.44 0.19
CA ASP A 139 -21.59 14.58 1.09
C ASP A 139 -20.18 15.10 1.37
N ASN A 140 -19.84 16.24 0.76
CA ASN A 140 -18.53 16.88 0.92
C ASN A 140 -18.25 17.37 2.35
N ASN A 141 -19.25 17.59 3.18
CA ASN A 141 -19.03 18.02 4.55
C ASN A 141 -18.52 16.87 5.42
N THR A 142 -18.96 15.65 5.12
CA THR A 142 -18.64 14.46 5.91
C THR A 142 -17.74 13.47 5.18
N LEU A 143 -17.42 13.74 3.92
CA LEU A 143 -16.59 12.91 3.03
C LEU A 143 -17.13 11.48 2.91
N GLN A 144 -18.47 11.35 2.89
CA GLN A 144 -19.18 10.07 2.90
C GLN A 144 -20.31 10.04 1.87
N CYS A 145 -20.57 8.85 1.35
CA CYS A 145 -21.76 8.59 0.55
C CYS A 145 -22.96 8.38 1.46
N ARG A 146 -24.03 9.12 1.23
CA ARG A 146 -25.26 9.10 2.04
C ARG A 146 -26.47 8.89 1.15
N GLN A 147 -27.52 8.29 1.71
CA GLN A 147 -28.78 8.10 1.00
C GLN A 147 -29.60 9.41 1.02
N PHE A 148 -30.35 9.66 -0.05
CA PHE A 148 -31.36 10.71 -0.14
C PHE A 148 -32.53 10.24 -1.02
N ILE A 149 -33.64 10.98 -1.01
CA ILE A 149 -34.78 10.71 -1.89
C ILE A 149 -34.69 11.57 -3.14
N TYR A 150 -34.69 10.93 -4.30
CA TYR A 150 -34.81 11.57 -5.60
C TYR A 150 -36.26 11.54 -6.07
N GLY A 151 -36.75 12.70 -6.51
CA GLY A 151 -38.12 12.93 -6.95
C GLY A 151 -38.47 12.32 -8.30
N GLY A 152 -37.48 11.90 -9.09
CA GLY A 152 -37.67 11.25 -10.40
C GLY A 152 -37.42 12.14 -11.61
N CYS A 153 -37.25 13.46 -11.45
CA CYS A 153 -36.87 14.38 -12.54
C CYS A 153 -35.97 15.53 -12.05
N ASP A 154 -35.26 16.21 -12.96
CA ASP A 154 -34.43 17.40 -12.73
C ASP A 154 -33.47 17.38 -11.53
N GLY A 155 -32.90 16.21 -11.22
CA GLY A 155 -31.80 16.10 -10.26
C GLY A 155 -30.48 16.59 -10.86
N ASN A 156 -29.36 16.23 -10.24
CA ASN A 156 -28.03 16.51 -10.78
C ASN A 156 -27.16 15.24 -10.80
N ALA A 157 -25.90 15.40 -11.21
CA ALA A 157 -24.96 14.29 -11.35
C ALA A 157 -24.45 13.70 -10.02
N ASN A 158 -24.70 14.35 -8.87
CA ASN A 158 -24.39 13.76 -7.56
C ASN A 158 -25.53 12.83 -7.12
N ARG A 159 -25.77 11.79 -7.92
CA ARG A 159 -26.85 10.83 -7.73
C ARG A 159 -26.44 9.48 -8.30
N PHE A 160 -26.34 8.47 -7.44
CA PHE A 160 -25.89 7.12 -7.75
C PHE A 160 -26.93 6.10 -7.28
N ALA A 161 -27.07 4.98 -7.98
CA ALA A 161 -28.06 3.96 -7.63
C ALA A 161 -27.64 3.16 -6.39
N THR A 162 -26.33 2.98 -6.21
CA THR A 162 -25.76 2.23 -5.08
C THR A 162 -24.70 3.02 -4.32
N ILE A 163 -24.42 2.60 -3.09
CA ILE A 163 -23.36 3.22 -2.27
C ILE A 163 -21.97 2.92 -2.86
N GLU A 164 -21.77 1.76 -3.49
CA GLU A 164 -20.54 1.36 -4.17
C GLU A 164 -20.23 2.27 -5.36
N GLU A 165 -21.24 2.58 -6.18
CA GLU A 165 -21.10 3.52 -7.31
C GLU A 165 -20.68 4.91 -6.83
N CYS A 166 -21.33 5.41 -5.78
CA CYS A 166 -20.95 6.69 -5.17
C CYS A 166 -19.51 6.67 -4.66
N LYS A 167 -19.12 5.62 -3.92
CA LYS A 167 -17.76 5.50 -3.37
C LYS A 167 -16.73 5.42 -4.50
N LYS A 168 -16.99 4.63 -5.53
CA LYS A 168 -16.10 4.49 -6.70
C LYS A 168 -15.98 5.78 -7.49
N ALA A 169 -17.03 6.59 -7.56
CA ALA A 169 -17.02 7.85 -8.28
C ALA A 169 -16.29 8.97 -7.53
N CYS A 170 -16.34 8.97 -6.19
CA CYS A 170 -15.99 10.13 -5.37
C CYS A 170 -14.92 9.90 -4.28
N LYS A 171 -14.33 8.69 -4.17
CA LYS A 171 -13.24 8.37 -3.23
C LYS A 171 -12.05 7.71 -3.94
#